data_AF-M5EJW9-F1
#
_entry.id   AF-M5EJW9-F1
#
_cell.length_a   1.000
_cell.length_b   1.000
_cell.length_c   1.000
_cell.angle_alpha   90.00
_cell.angle_beta   90.00
_cell.angle_gamma   90.00
#
_symmetry.space_group_name_H-M   'P 1'
#
loop_
_entity.id
_entity.type
_entity.pdbx_description
1 polymer ?
#
loop_
_entity_poly.entity_id
_entity_poly.type
_entity_poly.pdbx_seq_one_letter_code
_entity_poly.pdbx_strand_id
1 'polypeptide(L)'
;MAVDVRWATTGDAAALATILCEMAVHYRQPPLDHERALSAAHKWLGEESPAYPHFALAFFDGEVSGLASVAIAHPGIDLERLMFLKDLFVRGGAHNEGVGRALIGFLAGHCLSQGIGRIDLTTEDWNEGALRFYARLGAERHDQKVFLRLSGEALKKVLARS
;
A
#
# COMPACT_ATOMS: atom_id res chain seq x y z
N MET A 1 20.35 -13.54 -3.30
CA MET A 1 19.78 -12.74 -4.40
C MET A 1 19.00 -11.60 -3.77
N ALA A 2 19.02 -10.40 -4.36
CA ALA A 2 18.46 -9.19 -3.74
C ALA A 2 17.03 -8.94 -4.22
N VAL A 3 16.17 -8.46 -3.32
CA VAL A 3 14.82 -7.99 -3.66
C VAL A 3 14.96 -6.64 -4.36
N ASP A 4 14.45 -6.54 -5.59
CA ASP A 4 14.35 -5.27 -6.32
C ASP A 4 13.01 -4.60 -5.97
N VAL A 5 13.02 -3.31 -5.65
CA VAL A 5 11.81 -2.56 -5.31
C VAL A 5 11.78 -1.27 -6.11
N ARG A 6 10.66 -1.03 -6.78
CA ARG A 6 10.44 0.17 -7.60
C ARG A 6 8.97 0.55 -7.66
N TRP A 7 8.72 1.80 -8.06
CA TRP A 7 7.38 2.21 -8.44
C TRP A 7 6.90 1.38 -9.63
N ALA A 8 5.63 1.00 -9.60
CA ALA A 8 4.97 0.34 -10.70
C ALA A 8 4.83 1.31 -11.87
N THR A 9 4.79 0.75 -13.07
CA THR A 9 4.56 1.46 -14.32
C THR A 9 3.43 0.76 -15.07
N THR A 10 2.93 1.36 -16.15
CA THR A 10 1.91 0.71 -17.00
C THR A 10 2.34 -0.67 -17.53
N GLY A 11 3.65 -0.93 -17.65
CA GLY A 11 4.20 -2.24 -18.01
C GLY A 11 4.02 -3.33 -16.94
N ASP A 12 3.71 -2.94 -15.70
CA ASP A 12 3.56 -3.85 -14.56
C ASP A 12 2.10 -4.26 -14.31
N ALA A 13 1.17 -3.91 -15.19
CA ALA A 13 -0.26 -4.17 -14.99
C ALA A 13 -0.57 -5.65 -14.75
N ALA A 14 0.14 -6.56 -15.43
CA ALA A 14 0.01 -8.01 -15.22
C ALA A 14 0.50 -8.46 -13.84
N ALA A 15 1.66 -7.96 -13.40
CA ALA A 15 2.20 -8.24 -12.08
C ALA A 15 1.29 -7.69 -10.96
N LEU A 16 0.78 -6.47 -11.15
CA LEU A 16 -0.17 -5.85 -10.23
C LEU A 16 -1.49 -6.65 -10.17
N ALA A 17 -2.02 -7.11 -11.30
CA ALA A 17 -3.22 -7.94 -11.33
C ALA A 17 -3.03 -9.26 -10.57
N THR A 18 -1.90 -9.94 -10.80
CA THR A 18 -1.56 -11.19 -10.10
C THR A 18 -1.53 -10.99 -8.59
N ILE A 19 -0.80 -9.98 -8.11
CA ILE A 19 -0.67 -9.75 -6.68
C ILE A 19 -1.98 -9.31 -6.03
N LEU A 20 -2.83 -8.55 -6.74
CA LEU A 20 -4.17 -8.18 -6.26
C LEU A 20 -5.08 -9.41 -6.09
N CYS A 21 -5.06 -10.33 -7.05
CA CYS A 21 -5.81 -11.60 -6.96
C CYS A 21 -5.34 -12.43 -5.77
N GLU A 22 -4.03 -12.58 -5.58
CA GLU A 22 -3.46 -13.31 -4.44
C GLU A 22 -3.77 -12.65 -3.10
N MET A 23 -3.73 -11.31 -3.06
CA MET A 23 -4.04 -10.52 -1.87
C MET A 23 -5.51 -10.69 -1.46
N ALA A 24 -6.44 -10.73 -2.42
CA ALA A 24 -7.85 -11.04 -2.15
C ALA A 24 -8.02 -12.43 -1.52
N VAL A 25 -7.32 -13.44 -2.04
CA VAL A 25 -7.33 -14.80 -1.46
C VAL A 25 -6.75 -14.80 -0.04
N HIS A 26 -5.62 -14.12 0.18
CA HIS A 26 -4.98 -14.04 1.50
C HIS A 26 -5.91 -13.42 2.56
N TYR A 27 -6.57 -12.32 2.23
CA TYR A 27 -7.51 -11.64 3.12
C TYR A 27 -8.90 -12.28 3.16
N ARG A 28 -9.08 -13.48 2.58
CA ARG A 28 -10.35 -14.22 2.53
C ARG A 28 -11.50 -13.39 1.93
N GLN A 29 -11.17 -12.54 0.97
CA GLN A 29 -12.14 -11.81 0.17
C GLN A 29 -12.62 -12.69 -1.00
N PRO A 30 -13.77 -12.36 -1.62
CA PRO A 30 -14.16 -13.01 -2.86
C PRO A 30 -13.04 -12.95 -3.90
N PRO A 31 -12.69 -14.08 -4.55
CA PRO A 31 -11.65 -14.09 -5.57
C PRO A 31 -11.91 -13.05 -6.66
N LEU A 32 -10.86 -12.34 -7.05
CA LEU A 32 -10.92 -11.41 -8.16
C LEU A 32 -10.79 -12.17 -9.47
N ASP A 33 -11.67 -11.86 -10.43
CA ASP A 33 -11.46 -12.23 -11.82
C ASP A 33 -10.20 -11.55 -12.35
N HIS A 34 -9.30 -12.33 -12.96
CA HIS A 34 -7.98 -11.85 -13.35
C HIS A 34 -8.04 -10.83 -14.49
N GLU A 35 -8.95 -11.01 -15.46
CA GLU A 35 -9.11 -10.05 -16.56
C GLU A 35 -9.61 -8.70 -16.05
N ARG A 36 -10.57 -8.72 -15.12
CA ARG A 36 -11.03 -7.52 -14.44
C ARG A 36 -9.93 -6.86 -13.61
N ALA A 37 -9.11 -7.64 -12.90
CA ALA A 37 -7.97 -7.11 -12.15
C ALA A 37 -6.93 -6.45 -13.07
N LEU A 38 -6.64 -7.06 -14.22
CA LEU A 38 -5.72 -6.52 -15.23
C LEU A 38 -6.25 -5.22 -15.85
N SER A 39 -7.54 -5.18 -16.20
CA SER A 39 -8.19 -3.97 -16.70
C SER A 39 -8.11 -2.82 -15.69
N ALA A 40 -8.37 -3.11 -14.41
CA ALA A 40 -8.25 -2.13 -13.34
C ALA A 40 -6.80 -1.66 -13.14
N ALA A 41 -5.83 -2.58 -13.16
CA ALA A 41 -4.41 -2.26 -13.03
C ALA A 41 -3.93 -1.33 -14.16
N HIS A 42 -4.26 -1.64 -15.42
CA HIS A 42 -3.95 -0.76 -16.55
C HIS A 42 -4.54 0.64 -16.39
N LYS A 43 -5.80 0.72 -15.95
CA LYS A 43 -6.45 2.00 -15.70
C LYS A 43 -5.73 2.79 -14.62
N TRP A 44 -5.52 2.21 -13.44
CA TRP A 44 -4.92 2.91 -12.31
C TRP A 44 -3.50 3.37 -12.61
N LEU A 45 -2.67 2.51 -13.20
CA LEU A 45 -1.29 2.83 -13.57
C LEU A 45 -1.22 3.86 -14.71
N GLY A 46 -2.22 3.89 -15.59
CA GLY A 46 -2.33 4.91 -16.64
C GLY A 46 -2.77 6.28 -16.12
N GLU A 47 -3.42 6.33 -14.95
CA GLU A 47 -3.87 7.56 -14.29
C GLU A 47 -2.85 8.07 -13.24
N GLU A 48 -1.76 7.33 -12.99
CA GLU A 48 -0.74 7.72 -12.02
C GLU A 48 0.03 8.99 -12.42
N SER A 49 0.29 9.83 -11.43
CA SER A 49 1.22 10.96 -11.57
C SER A 49 2.58 10.57 -11.03
N PRO A 50 3.69 10.91 -11.70
CA PRO A 50 5.04 10.73 -11.13
C PRO A 50 5.23 11.45 -9.78
N ALA A 51 4.45 12.50 -9.52
CA ALA A 51 4.48 13.22 -8.23
C ALA A 51 3.67 12.53 -7.13
N TYR A 52 2.75 11.64 -7.49
CA TYR A 52 1.83 10.93 -6.60
C TYR A 52 1.70 9.46 -7.04
N PRO A 53 2.78 8.67 -6.93
CA PRO A 53 2.72 7.25 -7.26
C PRO A 53 1.81 6.53 -6.25
N HIS A 54 1.09 5.49 -6.71
CA HIS A 54 0.17 4.74 -5.85
C HIS A 54 0.69 3.34 -5.52
N PHE A 55 1.51 2.72 -6.38
CA PHE A 55 1.94 1.34 -6.18
C PHE A 55 3.46 1.17 -6.29
N ALA A 56 4.09 0.62 -5.25
CA ALA A 56 5.45 0.08 -5.32
C ALA A 56 5.38 -1.45 -5.37
N LEU A 57 6.15 -2.07 -6.26
CA LEU A 57 6.24 -3.51 -6.42
C LEU A 57 7.63 -3.98 -6.03
N ALA A 58 7.67 -5.14 -5.36
CA ALA A 58 8.89 -5.87 -5.07
C ALA A 58 9.00 -7.10 -5.96
N PHE A 59 10.18 -7.32 -6.53
CA PHE A 59 10.50 -8.45 -7.39
C PHE A 59 11.64 -9.27 -6.79
N PHE A 60 11.51 -10.59 -6.88
CA PHE A 60 12.55 -11.55 -6.53
C PHE A 60 12.68 -12.53 -7.68
N ASP A 61 13.88 -12.67 -8.24
CA ASP A 61 14.16 -13.49 -9.44
C ASP A 61 13.23 -13.18 -10.64
N GLY A 62 12.88 -11.90 -10.82
CA GLY A 62 11.99 -11.42 -11.89
C GLY A 62 10.50 -11.61 -11.61
N GLU A 63 10.14 -12.29 -10.52
CA GLU A 63 8.76 -12.56 -10.14
C GLU A 63 8.26 -11.57 -9.10
N VAL A 64 7.01 -11.08 -9.28
CA VAL A 64 6.38 -10.20 -8.30
C VAL A 64 6.22 -10.95 -6.97
N SER A 65 6.70 -10.32 -5.91
CA SER A 65 6.81 -10.91 -4.57
C SER A 65 6.18 -10.05 -3.48
N GLY A 66 5.89 -8.78 -3.77
CA GLY A 66 5.25 -7.89 -2.80
C GLY A 66 4.70 -6.61 -3.43
N LEU A 67 3.79 -5.97 -2.71
CA LEU A 67 3.12 -4.72 -3.06
C LEU A 67 3.10 -3.81 -1.84
N ALA A 68 3.36 -2.52 -2.07
CA ALA A 68 2.88 -1.46 -1.20
C ALA A 68 1.94 -0.53 -1.99
N SER A 69 0.74 -0.29 -1.47
CA SER A 69 -0.19 0.71 -2.01
C SER A 69 -0.22 1.93 -1.10
N VAL A 70 -0.09 3.12 -1.68
CA VAL A 70 0.09 4.38 -0.92
C VAL A 70 -0.76 5.51 -1.50
N ALA A 71 -1.00 6.51 -0.66
CA ALA A 71 -1.48 7.83 -1.07
C ALA A 71 -0.59 8.90 -0.45
N ILE A 72 -0.32 9.99 -1.16
CA ILE A 72 0.43 11.14 -0.62
C ILE A 72 -0.51 12.32 -0.50
N ALA A 73 -0.57 12.93 0.68
CA ALA A 73 -1.52 13.99 1.03
C ALA A 73 -0.83 15.24 1.57
N HIS A 74 -1.55 16.36 1.45
CA HIS A 74 -1.22 17.67 2.03
C HIS A 74 -2.39 18.17 2.88
N PRO A 75 -2.14 19.01 3.91
CA PRO A 75 -0.86 19.26 4.55
C PRO A 75 -0.53 18.18 5.59
N GLY A 76 0.76 17.94 5.81
CA GLY A 76 1.32 17.23 6.97
C GLY A 76 1.59 18.16 8.15
N ILE A 77 2.31 17.65 9.16
CA ILE A 77 2.84 18.49 10.25
C ILE A 77 3.94 19.39 9.67
N ASP A 78 4.06 20.62 10.20
CA ASP A 78 5.06 21.59 9.78
C ASP A 78 5.07 21.90 8.27
N LEU A 79 3.89 21.84 7.64
CA LEU A 79 3.67 22.08 6.20
C LEU A 79 4.37 21.07 5.27
N GLU A 80 4.85 19.95 5.81
CA GLU A 80 5.38 18.84 5.01
C GLU A 80 4.26 18.03 4.35
N ARG A 81 4.61 17.00 3.59
CA ARG A 81 3.65 16.01 3.07
C ARG A 81 3.51 14.82 4.02
N LEU A 82 2.42 14.07 3.86
CA LEU A 82 2.18 12.78 4.50
C LEU A 82 2.07 11.69 3.44
N MET A 83 2.70 10.53 3.65
CA MET A 83 2.35 9.30 2.94
C MET A 83 1.44 8.45 3.82
N PHE A 84 0.30 8.01 3.31
CA PHE A 84 -0.53 6.99 3.93
C PHE A 84 -0.28 5.65 3.24
N LEU A 85 0.26 4.68 3.96
CA LEU A 85 0.45 3.31 3.48
C LEU A 85 -0.86 2.53 3.68
N LYS A 86 -1.58 2.31 2.58
CA LYS A 86 -2.91 1.70 2.57
C LYS A 86 -2.84 0.18 2.65
N ASP A 87 -1.94 -0.46 1.92
CA ASP A 87 -1.68 -1.90 2.02
C ASP A 87 -0.18 -2.17 1.92
N LEU A 88 0.31 -3.10 2.73
CA LEU A 88 1.59 -3.76 2.56
C LEU A 88 1.32 -5.26 2.47
N PHE A 89 1.61 -5.86 1.32
CA PHE A 89 1.38 -7.28 1.08
C PHE A 89 2.65 -7.94 0.55
N VAL A 90 2.95 -9.11 1.08
CA VAL A 90 4.06 -9.95 0.65
C VAL A 90 3.48 -11.30 0.30
N ARG A 91 3.80 -11.79 -0.90
CA ARG A 91 3.35 -13.10 -1.38
C ARG A 91 3.83 -14.20 -0.42
N GLY A 92 3.10 -15.31 -0.31
CA GLY A 92 3.56 -16.47 0.48
C GLY A 92 4.72 -17.21 -0.21
N GLY A 93 5.59 -17.89 0.56
CA GLY A 93 6.74 -18.63 0.02
C GLY A 93 8.04 -18.52 0.84
N ALA A 94 9.01 -19.41 0.57
CA ALA A 94 10.25 -19.53 1.34
C ALA A 94 11.26 -18.38 1.13
N HIS A 95 11.06 -17.54 0.11
CA HIS A 95 11.99 -16.47 -0.29
C HIS A 95 11.57 -15.06 0.18
N ASN A 96 10.56 -14.97 1.06
CA ASN A 96 9.95 -13.70 1.45
C ASN A 96 10.63 -12.99 2.63
N GLU A 97 11.75 -13.54 3.11
CA GLU A 97 12.55 -12.87 4.13
C GLU A 97 13.08 -11.54 3.58
N GLY A 98 12.61 -10.44 4.16
CA GLY A 98 13.08 -9.09 3.85
C GLY A 98 12.28 -8.33 2.80
N VAL A 99 11.32 -8.94 2.08
CA VAL A 99 10.51 -8.22 1.07
C VAL A 99 9.73 -7.05 1.69
N GLY A 100 9.03 -7.29 2.79
CA GLY A 100 8.30 -6.24 3.50
C GLY A 100 9.22 -5.12 4.00
N ARG A 101 10.42 -5.46 4.46
CA ARG A 101 11.43 -4.48 4.89
C ARG A 101 11.99 -3.68 3.72
N ALA A 102 12.20 -4.32 2.57
CA ALA A 102 12.66 -3.66 1.35
C ALA A 102 11.60 -2.66 0.84
N LEU A 103 10.32 -3.05 0.84
CA LEU A 103 9.21 -2.16 0.50
C LEU A 103 9.15 -0.93 1.42
N ILE A 104 9.17 -1.12 2.74
CA ILE A 104 9.17 0.02 3.68
C ILE A 104 10.44 0.88 3.51
N GLY A 105 11.60 0.27 3.31
CA GLY A 105 12.85 0.99 3.08
C GLY A 105 12.80 1.86 1.82
N PHE A 106 12.23 1.34 0.73
CA PHE A 106 12.00 2.08 -0.51
C PHE A 106 11.06 3.28 -0.28
N LEU A 107 9.93 3.08 0.41
CA LEU A 107 9.00 4.16 0.73
C LEU A 107 9.63 5.23 1.63
N ALA A 108 10.41 4.82 2.64
CA ALA A 108 11.13 5.75 3.51
C ALA A 108 12.15 6.59 2.72
N GLY A 109 12.90 5.96 1.82
CA GLY A 109 13.83 6.66 0.92
C GLY A 109 13.12 7.68 0.03
N HIS A 110 11.97 7.30 -0.55
CA HIS A 110 11.14 8.24 -1.31
C HIS A 110 10.68 9.42 -0.43
N CYS A 111 10.18 9.14 0.77
CA CYS A 111 9.71 10.17 1.69
C CYS A 111 10.79 11.21 2.01
N LEU A 112 12.00 10.75 2.36
CA LEU A 112 13.14 11.64 2.65
C LEU A 112 13.54 12.46 1.41
N SER A 113 13.59 11.84 0.22
CA SER A 113 13.94 12.55 -1.02
C SER A 113 12.92 13.61 -1.44
N GLN A 114 11.68 13.47 -1.00
CA GLN A 114 10.56 14.32 -1.39
C GLN A 114 10.11 15.27 -0.27
N GLY A 115 10.75 15.30 0.90
CA GLY A 115 10.26 16.10 2.03
C GLY A 115 8.85 15.69 2.48
N ILE A 116 8.60 14.37 2.49
CA ILE A 116 7.40 13.78 3.10
C ILE A 116 7.82 13.37 4.51
N GLY A 117 7.23 14.01 5.52
CA GLY A 117 7.70 13.92 6.90
C GLY A 117 7.46 12.58 7.58
N ARG A 118 6.43 11.85 7.14
CA ARG A 118 6.04 10.59 7.78
C ARG A 118 5.25 9.66 6.88
N ILE A 119 5.20 8.41 7.31
CA ILE A 119 4.33 7.36 6.79
C ILE A 119 3.32 7.01 7.88
N ASP A 120 2.04 7.31 7.67
CA ASP A 120 0.94 6.84 8.52
C ASP A 120 0.37 5.55 7.93
N LEU A 121 -0.05 4.61 8.78
CA LEU A 121 -0.67 3.35 8.37
C LEU A 121 -1.66 2.87 9.42
N THR A 122 -2.52 1.94 9.04
CA THR A 122 -3.39 1.22 9.98
C THR A 122 -3.10 -0.27 9.91
N THR A 123 -3.18 -0.95 11.05
CA THR A 123 -3.26 -2.41 11.10
C THR A 123 -4.35 -2.81 12.09
N GLU A 124 -4.87 -4.02 11.93
CA GLU A 124 -5.84 -4.57 12.88
C GLU A 124 -5.18 -4.73 14.27
N ASP A 125 -5.90 -4.41 15.33
CA ASP A 125 -5.37 -4.44 16.70
C ASP A 125 -4.94 -5.85 17.17
N TRP A 126 -5.54 -6.89 16.59
CA TRP A 126 -5.22 -8.29 16.81
C TRP A 126 -4.08 -8.81 15.90
N ASN A 127 -3.60 -8.02 14.93
CA ASN A 127 -2.51 -8.44 14.05
C ASN A 127 -1.14 -8.25 14.72
N GLU A 128 -0.83 -9.10 15.69
CA GLU A 128 0.44 -9.02 16.44
C GLU A 128 1.68 -9.11 15.54
N GLY A 129 1.59 -9.84 14.42
CA GLY A 129 2.69 -9.96 13.47
C GLY A 129 3.04 -8.61 12.84
N ALA A 130 2.02 -7.90 12.33
CA ALA A 130 2.19 -6.55 11.80
C ALA A 130 2.64 -5.57 12.89
N LEU A 131 2.03 -5.61 14.08
CA LEU A 131 2.40 -4.74 15.20
C LEU A 131 3.88 -4.91 15.58
N ARG A 132 4.36 -6.16 15.71
CA ARG A 132 5.79 -6.43 15.99
C ARG A 132 6.70 -6.01 14.83
N PHE A 133 6.27 -6.22 13.59
CA PHE A 133 7.02 -5.82 12.42
C PHE A 133 7.24 -4.30 12.38
N TYR A 134 6.17 -3.52 12.53
CA TYR A 134 6.27 -2.06 12.50
C TYR A 134 6.96 -1.49 13.74
N ALA A 135 6.75 -2.07 14.92
CA ALA A 135 7.46 -1.65 16.14
C ALA A 135 8.99 -1.81 16.01
N ARG A 136 9.46 -2.90 15.36
CA ARG A 136 10.90 -3.09 15.07
C ARG A 136 11.47 -2.06 14.10
N LEU A 137 10.62 -1.42 13.31
CA LEU A 137 10.99 -0.33 12.40
C LEU A 137 10.88 1.05 13.06
N GLY A 138 10.47 1.12 14.33
CA GLY A 138 10.30 2.36 15.08
C GLY A 138 8.94 3.03 14.91
N ALA A 139 7.94 2.34 14.35
CA ALA A 139 6.59 2.88 14.29
C ALA A 139 5.96 2.97 15.69
N GLU A 140 5.31 4.10 15.97
CA GLU A 140 4.61 4.35 17.23
C GLU A 140 3.10 4.17 17.06
N ARG A 141 2.43 3.70 18.12
CA ARG A 141 0.97 3.60 18.15
C ARG A 141 0.37 4.93 18.62
N HIS A 142 -0.54 5.51 17.85
CA HIS A 142 -1.21 6.77 18.18
C HIS A 142 -2.62 6.53 18.73
N ASP A 143 -2.73 6.27 20.04
CA ASP A 143 -4.00 5.92 20.70
C ASP A 143 -5.02 7.06 20.81
N GLN A 144 -4.61 8.30 20.55
CA GLN A 144 -5.50 9.46 20.60
C GLN A 144 -6.33 9.66 19.33
N LYS A 145 -6.10 8.87 18.27
CA LYS A 145 -6.80 8.99 16.98
C LYS A 145 -7.89 7.93 16.86
N VAL A 146 -9.10 8.36 16.51
CA VAL A 146 -10.22 7.46 16.20
C VAL A 146 -10.37 7.37 14.68
N PHE A 147 -10.35 6.16 14.13
CA PHE A 147 -10.57 5.93 12.70
C PHE A 147 -12.08 5.88 12.40
N LEU A 148 -12.60 6.92 11.76
CA LEU A 148 -14.01 7.05 11.39
C LEU A 148 -14.21 6.77 9.90
N ARG A 149 -15.32 6.11 9.54
CA ARG A 149 -15.68 5.79 8.15
C ARG A 149 -17.11 6.18 7.85
N LEU A 150 -17.31 6.93 6.77
CA LEU A 150 -18.60 7.09 6.09
C LEU A 150 -18.60 6.24 4.83
N SER A 151 -19.58 5.35 4.68
CA SER A 151 -19.71 4.46 3.52
C SER A 151 -21.18 4.20 3.20
N GLY A 152 -21.47 3.89 1.93
CA GLY A 152 -22.80 3.48 1.47
C GLY A 152 -23.89 4.48 1.83
N GLU A 153 -24.92 4.03 2.56
CA GLU A 153 -26.08 4.85 2.95
C GLU A 153 -25.71 6.09 3.77
N ALA A 154 -24.63 6.03 4.57
CA ALA A 154 -24.19 7.20 5.34
C ALA A 154 -23.79 8.37 4.43
N LEU A 155 -23.12 8.09 3.30
CA LEU A 155 -22.74 9.10 2.32
C LEU A 155 -23.97 9.68 1.61
N LYS A 156 -24.92 8.82 1.21
CA LYS A 156 -26.19 9.26 0.60
C LYS A 156 -26.98 10.17 1.54
N LYS A 157 -27.03 9.82 2.83
CA LYS A 157 -27.72 10.60 3.87
C LYS A 157 -27.11 12.00 4.07
N VAL A 158 -25.78 12.14 3.94
CA VAL A 158 -25.11 13.46 3.99
C VAL A 158 -25.57 14.32 2.82
N LEU A 159 -25.53 13.78 1.59
CA LEU A 159 -25.96 14.53 0.40
C LEU A 159 -27.45 14.91 0.44
N ALA A 160 -28.32 14.00 0.88
CA ALA A 160 -29.76 14.24 0.96
C ALA A 160 -30.18 15.32 1.97
N ARG A 161 -29.25 15.79 2.81
CA ARG A 161 -29.47 16.87 3.79
C ARG A 161 -28.85 18.21 3.36
N SER A 162 -28.43 18.32 2.09
CA SER A 162 -27.84 19.53 1.49
C SER A 162 -28.87 20.26 0.63
#